data_AF-A0A8H7D5D0-F1
#
_entry.id   AF-A0A8H7D5D0-F1
#
_cell.length_a   1.000
_cell.length_b   1.000
_cell.length_c   1.000
_cell.angle_alpha   90.00
_cell.angle_beta   90.00
_cell.angle_gamma   90.00
#
_symmetry.space_group_name_H-M   'P 1'
#
loop_
_entity.id
_entity.type
_entity.pdbx_description
1 polymer ?
#
loop_
_entity_poly.entity_id
_entity_poly.type
_entity_poly.pdbx_seq_one_letter_code
_entity_poly.pdbx_strand_id
1 'polypeptide(L)'
;MTIFAETHCTEDCDGDAIVKEYGIEGPSAPREEVYRFTYLLDVDGNTFSGRYLGLLRSGSLVFKSTAFEEYFSDWIRPYEQNNRTLHFWGGPDLSDLIEKIEWARQNDADARVIAARGTQTRETIVNTLRCYLSGRDCRIQLRREEHHLHSETRIVFESSCHWLMRK
;
A
#
# COMPACT_ATOMS: atom_id res chain seq x y z
N MET A 1 18.27 -8.82 -4.61
CA MET A 1 17.31 -9.54 -5.44
C MET A 1 16.56 -10.51 -4.55
N THR A 2 15.26 -10.29 -4.37
CA THR A 2 14.43 -11.30 -3.71
C THR A 2 14.47 -12.58 -4.54
N ILE A 3 14.48 -13.74 -3.88
CA ILE A 3 14.72 -15.09 -4.46
C ILE A 3 13.59 -15.54 -5.42
N PHE A 4 12.86 -14.60 -6.03
CA PHE A 4 11.66 -14.83 -6.82
C PHE A 4 11.92 -15.75 -8.02
N ALA A 5 13.08 -15.57 -8.68
CA ALA A 5 13.50 -16.41 -9.80
C ALA A 5 13.74 -17.87 -9.40
N GLU A 6 14.17 -18.15 -8.17
CA GLU A 6 14.44 -19.54 -7.74
C GLU A 6 13.20 -20.21 -7.13
N THR A 7 12.27 -19.45 -6.52
CA THR A 7 11.08 -20.02 -5.86
C THR A 7 9.87 -20.28 -6.76
N HIS A 8 9.80 -19.66 -7.93
CA HIS A 8 8.64 -19.77 -8.84
C HIS A 8 8.99 -20.33 -10.22
N CYS A 9 10.27 -20.58 -10.49
CA CYS A 9 10.76 -21.22 -11.68
C CYS A 9 10.95 -22.71 -11.37
N THR A 10 9.94 -23.52 -11.67
CA THR A 10 9.93 -24.98 -11.42
C THR A 10 10.31 -25.75 -12.69
N GLU A 11 9.75 -26.94 -12.94
CA GLU A 11 10.27 -27.93 -13.90
C GLU A 11 10.35 -27.44 -15.37
N ASP A 12 9.58 -26.42 -15.77
CA ASP A 12 9.52 -25.90 -17.15
C ASP A 12 10.01 -24.45 -17.29
N CYS A 13 10.87 -23.98 -16.40
CA CYS A 13 11.33 -22.60 -16.40
C CYS A 13 12.86 -22.49 -16.47
N ASP A 14 13.35 -21.76 -17.47
CA ASP A 14 14.77 -21.42 -17.62
C ASP A 14 15.04 -20.07 -16.95
N GLY A 15 15.28 -20.12 -15.63
CA GLY A 15 15.54 -18.93 -14.83
C GLY A 15 16.80 -18.19 -15.24
N ASP A 16 17.83 -18.92 -15.69
CA ASP A 16 19.11 -18.35 -16.15
C ASP A 16 18.92 -17.56 -17.45
N ALA A 17 18.11 -18.06 -18.38
CA ALA A 17 17.73 -17.32 -19.59
C ALA A 17 17.00 -16.02 -19.26
N ILE A 18 16.04 -16.05 -18.32
CA ILE A 18 15.29 -14.85 -17.88
C ILE A 18 16.23 -13.83 -17.23
N VAL A 19 17.08 -14.26 -16.29
CA VAL A 19 18.05 -13.37 -15.63
C VAL A 19 18.96 -12.70 -16.65
N LYS A 20 19.42 -13.46 -17.65
CA LYS A 20 20.29 -12.95 -18.72
C LYS A 20 19.56 -12.00 -19.67
N GLU A 21 18.34 -12.33 -20.09
CA GLU A 21 17.54 -11.51 -21.02
C GLU A 21 17.21 -10.14 -20.44
N TYR A 22 16.77 -10.11 -19.19
CA TYR A 22 16.34 -8.88 -18.52
C TYR A 22 17.47 -8.17 -17.75
N GLY A 23 18.71 -8.70 -17.81
CA GLY A 23 19.86 -8.12 -17.12
C GLY A 23 19.64 -7.97 -15.62
N ILE A 24 19.07 -9.01 -14.98
CA ILE A 24 18.69 -8.92 -13.57
C ILE A 24 19.95 -9.07 -12.70
N GLU A 25 20.40 -7.96 -12.13
CA GLU A 25 21.63 -7.89 -11.33
C GLU A 25 21.36 -7.62 -9.84
N GLY A 26 22.30 -8.01 -8.97
CA GLY A 26 22.32 -7.65 -7.55
C GLY A 26 22.33 -8.83 -6.58
N PRO A 27 22.71 -8.60 -5.31
CA PRO A 27 22.88 -9.66 -4.32
C PRO A 27 21.56 -10.33 -3.98
N SER A 28 21.50 -11.66 -3.93
CA SER A 28 20.31 -12.37 -3.44
C SER A 28 20.01 -11.98 -1.99
N ALA A 29 18.76 -11.62 -1.71
CA ALA A 29 18.31 -11.04 -0.45
C ALA A 29 17.00 -11.71 -0.02
N PRO A 30 16.82 -12.02 1.28
CA PRO A 30 15.53 -12.48 1.79
C PRO A 30 14.43 -11.46 1.46
N ARG A 31 13.21 -11.94 1.21
CA ARG A 31 12.07 -11.07 0.87
C ARG A 31 11.78 -10.06 1.97
N GLU A 32 12.08 -10.40 3.20
CA GLU A 32 11.86 -9.61 4.40
C GLU A 32 12.84 -8.44 4.53
N GLU A 33 13.96 -8.46 3.81
CA GLU A 33 14.95 -7.39 3.85
C GLU A 33 14.37 -6.06 3.35
N VAL A 34 13.36 -6.12 2.47
CA VAL A 34 12.62 -4.96 1.97
C VAL A 34 12.07 -4.07 3.10
N TYR A 35 11.73 -4.66 4.25
CA TYR A 35 11.12 -3.91 5.36
C TYR A 35 12.11 -3.04 6.14
N ARG A 36 13.40 -3.06 5.79
CA ARG A 36 14.44 -2.23 6.42
C ARG A 36 14.56 -0.84 5.78
N PHE A 37 14.00 -0.64 4.58
CA PHE A 37 14.16 0.60 3.82
C PHE A 37 13.04 1.60 4.12
N THR A 38 13.37 2.90 4.13
CA THR A 38 12.42 3.99 4.42
C THR A 38 11.43 4.24 3.28
N TYR A 39 11.85 4.03 2.03
CA TYR A 39 11.06 4.26 0.82
C TYR A 39 10.88 2.94 0.08
N LEU A 40 9.65 2.49 -0.10
CA LEU A 40 9.33 1.22 -0.75
C LEU A 40 8.49 1.47 -2.00
N LEU A 41 8.81 0.76 -3.09
CA LEU A 41 8.04 0.80 -4.32
C LEU A 41 7.17 -0.46 -4.44
N ASP A 42 5.88 -0.25 -4.60
CA ASP A 42 4.90 -1.25 -4.96
C ASP A 42 4.56 -1.10 -6.45
N VAL A 43 4.79 -2.16 -7.22
CA VAL A 43 4.50 -2.24 -8.65
C VAL A 43 3.71 -3.51 -8.88
N ASP A 44 2.70 -3.40 -9.73
CA ASP A 44 1.93 -4.55 -10.19
C ASP A 44 2.78 -5.59 -10.92
N GLY A 45 2.34 -6.83 -10.86
CA GLY A 45 2.89 -7.93 -11.66
C GLY A 45 1.91 -8.31 -12.75
N ASN A 46 1.64 -9.60 -12.88
CA ASN A 46 0.57 -10.10 -13.75
C ASN A 46 -0.82 -9.56 -13.36
N THR A 47 -1.00 -9.24 -12.08
CA THR A 47 -2.22 -8.65 -11.49
C THR A 47 -1.82 -7.57 -10.48
N PHE A 48 -2.82 -7.05 -9.74
CA PHE A 48 -2.59 -6.19 -8.58
C PHE A 48 -1.52 -6.77 -7.65
N SER A 49 -0.69 -5.90 -7.08
CA SER A 49 0.34 -6.32 -6.14
C SER A 49 -0.24 -6.80 -4.81
N GLY A 50 -0.17 -8.12 -4.56
CA GLY A 50 -0.49 -8.71 -3.25
C GLY A 50 0.47 -8.31 -2.11
N ARG A 51 1.53 -7.55 -2.40
CA ARG A 51 2.52 -7.09 -1.40
C ARG A 51 2.11 -5.78 -0.74
N TYR A 52 1.24 -4.99 -1.37
CA TYR A 52 0.97 -3.62 -0.98
C TYR A 52 0.63 -3.46 0.52
N LEU A 53 -0.32 -4.26 1.03
CA LEU A 53 -0.69 -4.23 2.44
C LEU A 53 0.42 -4.72 3.39
N GLY A 54 1.31 -5.61 2.91
CA GLY A 54 2.50 -6.01 3.65
C GLY A 54 3.50 -4.85 3.77
N LEU A 55 3.71 -4.11 2.69
CA LEU A 55 4.59 -2.94 2.66
C LEU A 55 4.06 -1.83 3.57
N LEU A 56 2.75 -1.54 3.57
CA LEU A 56 2.17 -0.53 4.47
C LEU A 56 2.36 -0.85 5.95
N ARG A 57 2.43 -2.13 6.31
CA ARG A 57 2.65 -2.58 7.69
C ARG A 57 4.09 -2.34 8.17
N SER A 58 5.04 -2.12 7.26
CA SER A 58 6.45 -1.91 7.62
C SER A 58 6.73 -0.59 8.34
N GLY A 59 5.82 0.39 8.23
CA GLY A 59 6.07 1.75 8.71
C GLY A 59 6.90 2.60 7.74
N SER A 60 7.26 2.07 6.57
CA SER A 60 7.91 2.79 5.49
C SER A 60 6.93 3.60 4.65
N LEU A 61 7.44 4.60 3.94
CA LEU A 61 6.67 5.32 2.93
C LEU A 61 6.59 4.48 1.65
N VAL A 62 5.38 4.11 1.25
CA VAL A 62 5.13 3.25 0.09
C VAL A 62 4.64 4.08 -1.11
N PHE A 63 5.37 3.98 -2.21
CA PHE A 63 4.97 4.50 -3.53
C PHE A 63 4.24 3.37 -4.27
N LYS A 64 3.01 3.62 -4.74
CA LYS A 64 2.21 2.63 -5.45
C LYS A 64 2.11 3.02 -6.92
N SER A 65 2.54 2.13 -7.80
CA SER A 65 2.23 2.16 -9.22
C SER A 65 1.29 1.01 -9.51
N THR A 66 0.06 1.35 -9.90
CA THR A 66 -0.94 0.34 -10.21
C THR A 66 -1.82 0.71 -11.39
N ALA A 67 -2.12 -0.28 -12.21
CA ALA A 67 -3.13 -0.23 -13.27
C ALA A 67 -4.45 -0.92 -12.85
N PHE A 68 -4.49 -1.56 -11.67
CA PHE A 68 -5.64 -2.30 -11.19
C PHE A 68 -6.45 -1.52 -10.15
N GLU A 69 -7.76 -1.71 -10.19
CA GLU A 69 -8.65 -1.30 -9.12
C GLU A 69 -8.79 -2.45 -8.11
N GLU A 70 -8.49 -2.16 -6.84
CA GLU A 70 -8.63 -3.07 -5.72
C GLU A 70 -9.86 -2.65 -4.90
N TYR A 71 -10.44 -3.56 -4.10
CA TYR A 71 -11.67 -3.28 -3.34
C TYR A 71 -11.57 -2.11 -2.35
N PHE A 72 -10.35 -1.69 -2.02
CA PHE A 72 -10.05 -0.57 -1.14
C PHE A 72 -9.51 0.66 -1.89
N SER A 73 -9.47 0.65 -3.23
CA SER A 73 -8.88 1.73 -4.03
C SER A 73 -9.47 3.09 -3.68
N ASP A 74 -10.77 3.16 -3.41
CA ASP A 74 -11.45 4.40 -2.99
C ASP A 74 -10.98 4.96 -1.63
N TRP A 75 -10.36 4.13 -0.79
CA TRP A 75 -9.86 4.54 0.52
C TRP A 75 -8.42 5.06 0.45
N ILE A 76 -7.77 4.82 -0.68
CA ILE A 76 -6.41 5.28 -0.97
C ILE A 76 -6.51 6.51 -1.87
N ARG A 77 -6.03 7.65 -1.38
CA ARG A 77 -6.04 8.89 -2.15
C ARG A 77 -4.62 9.28 -2.57
N PRO A 78 -4.41 9.72 -3.83
CA PRO A 78 -3.14 10.28 -4.28
C PRO A 78 -2.70 11.44 -3.39
N TYR A 79 -1.38 11.59 -3.18
CA TYR A 79 -0.82 12.78 -2.55
C TYR A 79 -1.23 14.04 -3.32
N GLU A 80 -2.12 14.83 -2.73
CA GLU A 80 -2.33 16.24 -3.06
C GLU A 80 -1.86 17.08 -1.88
N GLN A 81 -1.05 18.12 -2.14
CA GLN A 81 -0.37 18.96 -1.13
C GLN A 81 -1.29 19.50 -0.01
N ASN A 82 -2.62 19.44 -0.16
CA ASN A 82 -3.61 20.02 0.74
C ASN A 82 -4.50 19.02 1.50
N ASN A 83 -4.39 17.71 1.31
CA ASN A 83 -5.28 16.76 2.01
C ASN A 83 -4.51 15.56 2.56
N ARG A 84 -4.25 15.59 3.87
CA ARG A 84 -3.20 14.80 4.51
C ARG A 84 -3.64 13.36 4.81
N THR A 85 -3.99 12.52 3.84
CA THR A 85 -4.02 11.04 3.99
C THR A 85 -3.63 10.42 2.68
N LEU A 86 -2.35 10.05 2.53
CA LEU A 86 -1.74 10.00 1.20
C LEU A 86 -1.07 8.66 0.94
N HIS A 87 -1.29 8.13 -0.24
CA HIS A 87 -0.38 7.18 -0.87
C HIS A 87 0.04 7.80 -2.19
N PHE A 88 1.32 7.68 -2.56
CA PHE A 88 1.78 8.24 -3.83
C PHE A 88 1.36 7.32 -4.97
N TRP A 89 0.26 7.66 -5.65
CA TRP A 89 -0.05 7.09 -6.96
C TRP A 89 0.89 7.77 -7.97
N GLY A 90 1.96 7.09 -8.35
CA GLY A 90 2.60 7.35 -9.64
C GLY A 90 1.67 6.82 -10.70
N GLY A 91 1.44 7.58 -11.78
CA GLY A 91 0.90 6.96 -12.98
C GLY A 91 1.65 5.65 -13.28
N PRO A 92 1.05 4.72 -14.05
CA PRO A 92 1.60 3.38 -14.23
C PRO A 92 3.03 3.38 -14.82
N ASP A 93 3.46 4.49 -15.42
CA ASP A 93 4.75 4.68 -16.09
C ASP A 93 5.90 5.14 -15.18
N LEU A 94 5.65 5.42 -13.89
CA LEU A 94 6.66 5.84 -12.91
C LEU A 94 7.42 7.14 -13.26
N SER A 95 6.95 7.95 -14.22
CA SER A 95 7.71 9.09 -14.75
C SER A 95 8.01 10.16 -13.68
N ASP A 96 7.16 10.25 -12.67
CA ASP A 96 7.25 11.21 -11.56
C ASP A 96 7.88 10.63 -10.28
N LEU A 97 8.37 9.39 -10.33
CA LEU A 97 8.87 8.70 -9.14
C LEU A 97 10.07 9.42 -8.50
N ILE A 98 11.02 9.89 -9.32
CA ILE A 98 12.23 10.56 -8.83
C ILE A 98 11.88 11.86 -8.12
N GLU A 99 10.97 12.65 -8.70
CA GLU A 99 10.49 13.90 -8.10
C GLU A 99 9.83 13.63 -6.73
N LYS A 100 9.00 12.59 -6.64
CA LYS A 100 8.32 12.21 -5.40
C LYS A 100 9.28 11.71 -4.32
N ILE A 101 10.33 10.98 -4.69
CA ILE A 101 11.38 10.56 -3.75
C ILE A 101 12.13 11.78 -3.25
N GLU A 102 12.54 12.69 -4.13
CA GLU A 102 13.24 13.91 -3.73
C GLU A 102 12.38 14.81 -2.85
N TRP A 103 11.08 14.93 -3.15
CA TRP A 103 10.13 15.60 -2.26
C TRP A 103 10.09 14.94 -0.88
N ALA A 104 9.98 13.61 -0.80
CA ALA A 104 9.92 12.88 0.46
C ALA A 104 11.21 13.03 1.28
N ARG A 105 12.37 13.13 0.62
CA ARG A 105 13.67 13.40 1.27
C ARG A 105 13.75 14.81 1.83
N GLN A 106 13.21 15.79 1.11
CA GLN A 106 13.19 17.20 1.54
C GLN A 106 12.12 17.47 2.62
N ASN A 107 11.10 16.61 2.72
CA ASN A 107 9.95 16.76 3.62
C ASN A 107 9.81 15.53 4.55
N ASP A 108 10.89 15.14 5.25
CA ASP A 108 10.93 13.91 6.08
C ASP A 108 9.80 13.84 7.12
N ALA A 109 9.48 14.97 7.77
CA ALA A 109 8.40 15.02 8.76
C ALA A 109 7.05 14.63 8.15
N ASP A 110 6.70 15.21 6.99
CA ASP A 110 5.46 14.89 6.29
C ASP A 110 5.48 13.45 5.75
N ALA A 111 6.61 13.00 5.19
CA ALA A 111 6.80 11.62 4.74
C ALA A 111 6.54 10.59 5.84
N ARG A 112 7.00 10.86 7.08
CA ARG A 112 6.72 9.99 8.24
C ARG A 112 5.26 9.98 8.65
N VAL A 113 4.58 11.13 8.61
CA VAL A 113 3.14 11.18 8.91
C VAL A 113 2.37 10.36 7.86
N ILE A 114 2.76 10.45 6.60
CA ILE A 114 2.17 9.66 5.51
C ILE A 114 2.39 8.17 5.73
N ALA A 115 3.63 7.75 6.03
CA ALA A 115 3.95 6.36 6.31
C ALA A 115 3.14 5.80 7.50
N ALA A 116 3.04 6.57 8.59
CA ALA A 116 2.25 6.19 9.77
C ALA A 116 0.75 6.05 9.44
N ARG A 117 0.20 6.95 8.64
CA ARG A 117 -1.19 6.83 8.14
C ARG A 117 -1.35 5.61 7.25
N GLY A 118 -0.36 5.29 6.41
CA GLY A 118 -0.37 4.09 5.59
C GLY A 118 -0.51 2.81 6.42
N THR A 119 0.20 2.71 7.55
CA THR A 119 0.04 1.61 8.51
C THR A 119 -1.37 1.57 9.10
N GLN A 120 -1.96 2.72 9.44
CA GLN A 120 -3.34 2.78 9.95
C GLN A 120 -4.37 2.36 8.88
N THR A 121 -4.24 2.86 7.66
CA THR A 121 -5.09 2.50 6.52
C THR A 121 -5.06 1.00 6.27
N ARG A 122 -3.89 0.36 6.37
CA ARG A 122 -3.75 -1.10 6.29
C ARG A 122 -4.60 -1.82 7.33
N GLU A 123 -4.58 -1.38 8.59
CA GLU A 123 -5.40 -2.02 9.63
C GLU A 123 -6.89 -1.89 9.32
N THR A 124 -7.34 -0.71 8.88
CA THR A 124 -8.71 -0.51 8.43
C THR A 124 -9.07 -1.45 7.29
N ILE A 125 -8.24 -1.52 6.24
CA ILE A 125 -8.47 -2.39 5.08
C ILE A 125 -8.64 -3.84 5.51
N VAL A 126 -7.71 -4.37 6.31
CA VAL A 126 -7.73 -5.77 6.76
C VAL A 126 -8.92 -6.05 7.69
N ASN A 127 -9.25 -5.12 8.58
CA ASN A 127 -10.40 -5.28 9.48
C ASN A 127 -11.72 -5.26 8.70
N THR A 128 -11.84 -4.38 7.71
CA THR A 128 -13.01 -4.34 6.81
C THR A 128 -13.12 -5.61 6.00
N LEU A 129 -12.02 -6.13 5.44
CA LEU A 129 -12.02 -7.41 4.73
C LEU A 129 -12.48 -8.56 5.64
N ARG A 130 -11.98 -8.62 6.88
CA ARG A 130 -12.44 -9.60 7.87
C ARG A 130 -13.94 -9.48 8.12
N CYS A 131 -14.46 -8.26 8.18
CA CYS A 131 -15.87 -8.01 8.38
C CYS A 131 -16.69 -8.50 7.18
N TYR A 132 -16.30 -8.11 5.97
CA TYR A 132 -16.91 -8.50 4.70
C TYR A 132 -17.00 -10.02 4.56
N LEU A 133 -15.90 -10.73 4.85
CA LEU A 133 -15.83 -12.19 4.77
C LEU A 133 -16.58 -12.92 5.90
N SER A 134 -16.90 -12.23 7.01
CA SER A 134 -17.57 -12.87 8.15
C SER A 134 -19.07 -13.09 7.94
N GLY A 135 -19.67 -12.53 6.89
CA GLY A 135 -21.11 -12.64 6.60
C GLY A 135 -22.04 -12.03 7.67
N ARG A 136 -21.49 -11.33 8.66
CA ARG A 136 -22.25 -10.58 9.67
C ARG A 136 -22.69 -9.24 9.10
N ASP A 137 -23.78 -8.69 9.64
CA ASP A 137 -24.26 -7.34 9.31
C ASP A 137 -23.23 -6.30 9.77
N CYS A 138 -22.25 -6.06 8.91
CA CYS A 138 -21.15 -5.14 9.15
C CYS A 138 -21.54 -3.78 8.61
N ARG A 139 -21.95 -2.88 9.50
CA ARG A 139 -22.16 -1.48 9.15
C ARG A 139 -20.80 -0.77 9.15
N ILE A 140 -20.16 -0.71 7.99
CA ILE A 140 -19.00 0.18 7.79
C ILE A 140 -19.54 1.61 7.82
N GLN A 141 -19.53 2.25 9.00
CA GLN A 141 -19.86 3.67 9.09
C GLN A 141 -18.66 4.49 8.65
N LEU A 142 -18.70 4.96 7.39
CA LEU A 142 -17.82 6.02 6.92
C LEU A 142 -18.24 7.32 7.62
N ARG A 143 -17.67 7.63 8.79
CA ARG A 143 -17.85 8.95 9.41
C ARG A 143 -16.87 9.93 8.81
N ARG A 144 -17.40 10.92 8.09
CA ARG A 144 -16.69 12.12 7.67
C ARG A 144 -16.71 13.09 8.85
N GLU A 145 -15.63 13.18 9.61
CA GLU A 145 -15.51 14.19 10.65
C GLU A 145 -14.96 15.48 10.02
N GLU A 146 -15.83 16.48 9.87
CA GLU A 146 -15.46 17.84 9.50
C GLU A 146 -15.22 18.63 10.79
N HIS A 147 -13.95 18.76 11.21
CA HIS A 147 -13.61 19.62 12.34
C HIS A 147 -13.49 21.08 11.88
N HIS A 148 -14.35 21.94 12.45
CA HIS A 148 -14.47 23.37 12.12
C HIS A 148 -13.25 24.27 12.40
N LEU A 149 -12.06 23.74 12.72
CA LEU A 149 -10.90 24.59 13.00
C LEU A 149 -9.62 24.33 12.21
N HIS A 150 -9.48 23.24 11.48
CA HIS A 150 -8.50 23.09 10.40
C HIS A 150 -9.09 22.08 9.41
N SER A 151 -8.98 22.34 8.11
CA SER A 151 -9.63 21.59 7.02
C SER A 151 -9.05 20.18 6.81
N GLU A 152 -8.74 19.45 7.87
CA GLU A 152 -8.38 18.04 7.81
C GLU A 152 -9.66 17.22 7.80
N THR A 153 -10.01 16.66 6.64
CA THR A 153 -11.01 15.59 6.57
C THR A 153 -10.40 14.36 7.21
N ARG A 154 -10.77 14.07 8.45
CA ARG A 154 -10.38 12.83 9.13
C ARG A 154 -11.45 11.79 8.80
N ILE A 155 -11.10 10.80 7.98
CA ILE A 155 -11.96 9.63 7.81
C ILE A 155 -11.70 8.72 9.02
N VAL A 156 -12.57 8.81 10.01
CA VAL A 156 -12.53 7.94 11.19
C VAL A 156 -13.33 6.68 10.86
N PHE A 157 -12.61 5.58 10.68
CA PHE A 157 -13.21 4.27 10.45
C PHE A 157 -13.48 3.61 11.79
N GLU A 158 -14.72 3.73 12.28
CA GLU A 158 -15.18 2.93 13.41
C GLU A 158 -15.77 1.63 12.88
N SER A 159 -15.02 0.54 12.99
CA SER A 159 -15.57 -0.80 12.80
C SER A 159 -16.21 -1.27 14.10
N SER A 160 -17.38 -0.75 14.45
CA SER A 160 -18.16 -1.32 15.55
C SER A 160 -18.96 -2.52 15.03
N CYS A 161 -18.51 -3.74 15.38
CA CYS A 161 -19.31 -4.96 15.25
C CYS A 161 -20.43 -4.92 16.30
N HIS A 162 -21.51 -4.19 16.03
CA HIS A 162 -22.71 -4.27 16.85
C HIS A 162 -23.50 -5.51 16.42
N TRP A 163 -23.59 -6.50 17.30
CA TRP A 163 -24.64 -7.53 17.20
C TRP A 163 -25.99 -6.84 17.41
N LEU A 164 -26.61 -6.37 16.33
CA LEU A 164 -28.04 -6.10 16.33
C LEU A 164 -28.75 -7.45 16.44
N MET A 165 -28.97 -7.88 17.69
CA MET A 165 -29.98 -8.87 18.04
C MET A 165 -31.33 -8.35 17.52
N ARG A 166 -31.65 -8.62 16.25
CA ARG A 166 -33.02 -8.51 15.76
C ARG A 166 -33.81 -9.61 16.46
N LYS A 167 -34.68 -9.20 17.38
CA LYS A 167 -35.84 -9.98 17.81
C LYS A 167 -36.76 -10.22 16.61
#